data_AF-A0A1A0NRI2-F1
#
_entry.id   AF-A0A1A0NRI2-F1
#
_cell.length_a   1.000
_cell.length_b   1.000
_cell.length_c   1.000
_cell.angle_alpha   90.00
_cell.angle_beta   90.00
_cell.angle_gamma   90.00
#
_symmetry.space_group_name_H-M   'P 1'
#
loop_
_entity.id
_entity.type
_entity.pdbx_description
1 polymer ?
#
loop_
_entity_poly.entity_id
_entity_poly.type
_entity_poly.pdbx_seq_one_letter_code
_entity_poly.pdbx_strand_id
1 'polypeptide(L)' 'MTVVAGIDSSAQPCKVVVCDADSGEIVRSGTAPHPGSTAVDPLLWWQYRRNQPLTVGQS' A
#
# COMPACT_ATOMS: atom_id res chain seq x y z
N MET A 1 8.88 21.82 16.72
CA MET A 1 8.95 20.35 16.67
C MET A 1 8.36 19.92 15.34
N THR A 2 9.22 19.47 14.44
CA THR A 2 8.81 19.00 13.11
C THR A 2 8.66 17.48 13.21
N VAL A 3 7.55 16.94 12.71
CA VAL A 3 7.32 15.50 12.72
C VAL A 3 7.14 14.99 11.29
N VAL A 4 7.64 13.78 11.04
CA VAL A 4 7.49 13.06 9.77
C VAL A 4 6.66 11.81 9.99
N ALA A 5 5.86 11.42 9.01
CA ALA A 5 5.07 10.21 9.05
C ALA A 5 5.59 9.18 8.03
N GLY A 6 5.99 8.02 8.52
CA GLY A 6 6.27 6.83 7.71
C GLY A 6 5.02 5.98 7.58
N ILE A 7 4.64 5.64 6.34
CA ILE A 7 3.47 4.81 6.02
C ILE A 7 3.97 3.53 5.36
N ASP A 8 3.67 2.37 5.97
CA ASP A 8 3.88 1.05 5.39
C ASP A 8 2.55 0.46 4.94
N SER A 9 2.36 0.40 3.62
CA SER A 9 1.18 -0.14 2.94
C SER A 9 1.42 -1.53 2.33
N SER A 10 2.57 -2.16 2.60
CA SER A 10 2.96 -3.43 1.98
C SER A 10 2.34 -4.64 2.66
N ALA A 11 1.95 -4.51 3.92
CA ALA A 11 1.32 -5.56 4.71
C ALA A 11 -0.12 -5.22 5.10
N GLN A 12 -0.91 -6.26 5.34
CA GLN A 12 -2.17 -6.14 6.06
C GLN A 12 -1.90 -6.52 7.50
N PRO A 13 -2.17 -5.63 8.47
CA PRO A 13 -2.73 -4.28 8.36
C PRO A 13 -1.70 -3.17 7.98
N CYS A 14 -2.16 -2.05 7.41
CA CYS A 14 -1.31 -0.89 7.09
C CYS A 14 -0.80 -0.24 8.39
N LYS A 15 0.49 0.09 8.47
CA LYS A 15 1.12 0.69 9.65
C LYS A 15 1.54 2.13 9.38
N VAL A 16 1.35 3.00 10.37
CA VAL A 16 1.83 4.38 10.36
C VAL A 16 2.68 4.62 11.60
N VAL A 17 3.82 5.27 11.40
CA VAL A 17 4.71 5.71 12.47
C VAL A 17 4.96 7.20 12.29
N VAL A 18 4.87 7.97 13.37
CA VAL A 18 5.23 9.39 13.39
C VAL A 18 6.50 9.53 14.20
N CYS A 19 7.51 10.16 13.62
CA CYS A 19 8.80 10.41 14.24
C CYS A 19 9.08 11.91 14.34
N ASP A 20 9.87 12.30 15.35
CA ASP A 20 10.56 13.59 15.32
C ASP A 20 11.53 13.62 14.13
N ALA A 21 11.52 14.71 13.37
CA ALA A 21 12.25 14.82 12.12
C ALA A 21 13.77 14.95 12.33
N ASP A 22 14.19 15.47 13.47
CA ASP A 22 15.60 15.76 13.75
C ASP A 22 16.30 14.55 14.40
N SER A 23 15.61 13.86 15.33
CA SER A 23 16.18 12.71 16.06
C SER A 23 15.79 11.35 15.49
N GLY A 24 14.69 11.27 14.73
CA GLY A 24 14.10 10.00 14.30
C GLY A 24 13.33 9.24 15.39
N GLU A 25 13.21 9.81 16.60
CA GLU A 25 12.48 9.17 17.71
C GLU A 25 10.99 9.00 17.36
N ILE A 26 10.44 7.82 17.63
CA ILE A 26 9.02 7.53 17.40
C ILE A 26 8.19 8.21 18.50
N VAL A 27 7.35 9.16 18.10
CA VAL A 27 6.46 9.90 19.01
C VAL A 27 5.03 9.37 18.99
N ARG A 28 4.64 8.63 17.93
CA ARG A 28 3.34 7.95 17.82
C ARG A 28 3.42 6.78 16.83
N SER A 29 2.60 5.76 17.04
CA SER A 29 2.34 4.74 16.02
C SER A 29 0.86 4.35 15.98
N GLY A 30 0.42 3.81 14.86
CA GLY A 30 -0.93 3.32 14.65
C GLY A 30 -1.00 2.32 13.50
N THR A 31 -2.08 1.54 13.47
CA THR A 31 -2.27 0.49 12.48
C THR A 31 -3.74 0.47 12.07
N ALA A 32 -4.01 0.45 10.77
CA ALA A 32 -5.34 0.38 10.21
C ALA A 32 -5.54 -0.97 9.50
N PRO A 33 -6.49 -1.82 9.94
CA PRO A 33 -6.80 -3.04 9.22
C PRO A 33 -7.38 -2.69 7.85
N HIS A 34 -6.86 -3.33 6.81
CA HIS A 34 -7.53 -3.30 5.52
C HIS A 34 -8.83 -4.09 5.67
N PRO A 35 -9.99 -3.61 5.15
CA PRO A 35 -11.17 -4.45 5.04
C PRO A 35 -10.77 -5.74 4.30
N GLY A 36 -11.15 -6.90 4.84
CA GLY A 36 -10.61 -8.21 4.48
C GLY A 36 -10.34 -8.33 2.98
N SER A 37 -9.07 -8.31 2.60
CA SER A 37 -8.72 -8.41 1.20
C SER A 37 -8.88 -9.86 0.75
N THR A 38 -9.38 -10.05 -0.46
CA THR A 38 -9.17 -11.30 -1.18
C THR A 38 -7.78 -11.22 -1.78
N ALA A 39 -6.81 -11.89 -1.15
CA ALA A 39 -5.53 -12.12 -1.81
C ALA A 39 -5.79 -12.88 -3.11
N VAL A 40 -5.40 -12.31 -4.24
CA VAL A 40 -5.53 -12.95 -5.55
C VAL A 40 -4.20 -13.61 -5.89
N ASP A 41 -4.25 -14.86 -6.37
CA ASP A 41 -3.07 -15.55 -6.88
C ASP A 41 -2.38 -14.68 -7.96
N PRO A 42 -1.10 -14.29 -7.79
CA PRO A 42 -0.38 -13.47 -8.75
C PRO A 42 -0.36 -14.04 -10.18
N LEU A 43 -0.52 -15.36 -10.35
CA LEU A 43 -0.63 -15.98 -11.68
C LEU A 43 -1.87 -15.50 -12.43
N LEU A 44 -2.96 -15.17 -11.72
CA LEU A 44 -4.19 -14.64 -12.32
C LEU A 44 -3.98 -13.26 -12.94
N TRP A 45 -3.04 -12.45 -12.46
CA TRP A 45 -2.73 -11.15 -13.05
C TRP A 45 -2.17 -11.30 -14.46
N TRP A 46 -1.28 -12.27 -14.65
CA TRP A 46 -0.71 -12.58 -15.96
C TRP A 46 -1.74 -13.16 -16.93
N GLN A 47 -2.64 -14.02 -16.43
CA GLN A 47 -3.73 -14.58 -17.24
C GLN A 47 -4.74 -13.51 -17.66
N TYR A 48 -5.13 -12.62 -16.74
CA TYR A 48 -6.00 -11.49 -17.06
C TYR A 48 -5.37 -10.57 -18.10
N ARG A 49 -4.11 -10.16 -17.89
CA ARG A 49 -3.37 -9.34 -18.86
C ARG A 49 -3.29 -9.99 -20.24
N ARG A 50 -3.08 -11.31 -20.31
CA ARG A 50 -2.91 -12.02 -21.58
C ARG A 50 -4.23 -12.19 -22.36
N ASN A 51 -5.36 -12.27 -21.66
CA ASN A 51 -6.67 -12.55 -22.26
C ASN A 51 -7.53 -11.29 -22.47
N GLN A 52 -7.07 -10.11 -22.06
CA GLN A 52 -7.73 -8.85 -22.35
C GLN A 52 -7.30 -8.34 -23.74
N PRO A 53 -8.21 -8.21 -24.72
CA PRO A 53 -7.88 -7.54 -25.97
C PRO A 53 -7.50 -6.09 -25.66
N LEU A 54 -6.35 -5.64 -26.17
CA LEU A 54 -5.93 -4.25 -26.09
C LEU A 54 -6.98 -3.41 -26.83
N THR A 55 -7.92 -2.86 -26.08
CA THR A 55 -8.86 -1.88 -26.64
C THR A 55 -8.08 -0.57 -26.70
N VAL A 56 -7.35 -0.38 -27.80
CA VAL A 56 -6.82 0.94 -28.15
C VAL A 56 -8.05 1.74 -28.56
N GLY A 57 -8.51 2.62 -27.68
CA GLY A 57 -9.58 3.57 -28.00
C GLY A 57 -9.17 4.34 -29.24
N GLN A 58 -9.90 4.14 -30.34
CA GLN A 58 -9.80 5.02 -31.49
C GLN A 58 -10.39 6.37 -31.09
N SER A 59 -9.57 7.42 -31.23
CA SER A 59 -9.96 8.82 -31.14
C SER A 59 -10.99 9.18 -32.21
#